data_AF-A0A816D7F7-F1
#
_entry.id   AF-A0A816D7F7-F1
#
_cell.length_a   1.000
_cell.length_b   1.000
_cell.length_c   1.000
_cell.angle_alpha   90.00
_cell.angle_beta   90.00
_cell.angle_gamma   90.00
#
_symmetry.space_group_name_H-M   'P 1'
#
loop_
_entity.id
_entity.type
_entity.pdbx_description
1 polymer ?
#
loop_
_entity_poly.entity_id
_entity_poly.type
_entity_poly.pdbx_seq_one_letter_code
_entity_poly.pdbx_strand_id
1 'polypeptide(L)'
;MVINYLQYDCQEYLGQAQVLICSNCCGIGHFKKQCKQIETTCKVCGEKFSDIKQHHCSAINKCIHCGGEHRSNDPRCKIVKEYRSDLTKKLLQHSENVHNGRFSLSASQFPSLGAAQRPVVPCGDSSKGYGMMSKTTDNTRMDTKLDEINNRLVMIMSTCFTMMMRNVELEKYMKEKEVKQEQLIRDVASVQMDVKVHSMELKHRVVPVLLDICKFIKTLNSDRTLDAEFMTSVDKGIVILSKYCKNESLFSPDSV
;
A
#
# COMPACT_ATOMS: atom_id res chain seq x y z
N MET A 1 -27.57 -26.55 11.31
CA MET A 1 -27.25 -25.24 10.72
C MET A 1 -25.78 -24.95 11.04
N VAL A 2 -24.88 -25.23 10.11
CA VAL A 2 -23.42 -25.10 10.33
C VAL A 2 -22.99 -23.78 9.71
N ILE A 3 -22.58 -22.83 10.55
CA ILE A 3 -22.07 -21.53 10.10
C ILE A 3 -20.66 -21.76 9.56
N ASN A 4 -20.48 -21.63 8.25
CA ASN A 4 -19.17 -21.68 7.62
C ASN A 4 -18.44 -20.35 7.90
N TYR A 5 -17.53 -20.37 8.87
CA TYR A 5 -16.61 -19.26 9.10
C TYR A 5 -15.49 -19.33 8.05
N LEU A 6 -15.64 -18.57 6.97
CA LEU A 6 -14.53 -18.27 6.06
C LEU A 6 -13.56 -17.35 6.80
N GLN A 7 -12.47 -17.92 7.29
CA GLN A 7 -11.38 -17.18 7.91
C GLN A 7 -10.51 -16.60 6.79
N TYR A 8 -10.62 -15.30 6.54
CA TYR A 8 -9.74 -14.60 5.60
C TYR A 8 -8.44 -14.25 6.31
N ASP A 9 -7.33 -14.77 5.80
CA ASP A 9 -5.99 -14.38 6.21
C ASP A 9 -5.62 -13.06 5.50
N CYS A 10 -5.98 -11.94 6.14
CA CYS A 10 -5.62 -10.62 5.65
C CYS A 10 -4.21 -10.27 6.12
N GLN A 11 -3.22 -10.43 5.25
CA GLN A 11 -1.88 -9.90 5.50
C GLN A 11 -1.90 -8.37 5.41
N GLU A 12 -1.38 -7.71 6.45
CA GLU A 12 -1.26 -6.25 6.51
C GLU A 12 -0.31 -5.75 5.41
N TYR A 13 -0.79 -4.86 4.55
CA TYR A 13 0.03 -4.25 3.49
C TYR A 13 1.00 -3.24 4.11
N LEU A 14 2.22 -3.69 4.40
CA LEU A 14 3.29 -2.82 4.86
C LEU A 14 3.96 -2.17 3.65
N GLY A 15 3.69 -0.87 3.47
CA GLY A 15 4.30 -0.06 2.42
C GLY A 15 5.83 -0.03 2.53
N GLN A 16 6.52 0.12 1.39
CA GLN A 16 7.98 0.19 1.36
C GLN A 16 8.52 1.31 2.25
N ALA A 17 9.54 1.01 3.06
CA ALA A 17 10.13 1.98 3.96
C ALA A 17 10.66 3.21 3.19
N GLN A 18 10.40 4.41 3.70
CA GLN A 18 11.00 5.63 3.13
C GLN A 18 12.47 5.74 3.54
N VAL A 19 13.35 5.93 2.56
CA VAL A 19 14.79 6.07 2.81
C VAL A 19 15.09 7.53 3.16
N LEU A 20 15.64 7.74 4.34
CA LEU A 20 16.13 9.05 4.76
C LEU A 20 17.42 9.39 4.00
N ILE A 21 17.41 10.48 3.22
CA ILE A 21 18.58 11.02 2.53
C ILE A 21 18.91 12.39 3.11
N CYS A 22 20.14 12.56 3.60
CA CYS A 22 20.61 13.80 4.19
C CYS A 22 20.63 14.93 3.17
N SER A 23 19.98 16.06 3.47
CA SER A 23 19.95 17.21 2.57
C SER A 23 21.27 17.97 2.46
N ASN A 24 22.24 17.70 3.33
CA ASN A 24 23.57 18.32 3.30
C ASN A 24 24.56 17.49 2.46
N CYS A 25 24.85 16.26 2.86
CA CYS A 25 25.85 15.43 2.16
C CYS A 25 25.27 14.47 1.13
N CYS A 26 23.94 14.45 0.94
CA CYS A 26 23.22 13.44 0.16
C CYS A 26 23.41 11.99 0.65
N GLY A 27 24.03 11.78 1.80
CA GLY A 27 24.24 10.46 2.39
C GLY A 27 22.96 9.81 2.92
N ILE A 28 22.90 8.49 2.91
CA ILE A 28 21.74 7.72 3.38
C ILE A 28 21.78 7.56 4.90
N GLY A 29 20.61 7.52 5.55
CA GLY A 29 20.45 6.99 6.91
C GLY A 29 20.68 7.96 8.07
N HIS A 30 20.81 9.27 7.82
CA HIS A 30 20.96 10.25 8.90
C HIS A 30 20.28 11.59 8.59
N PHE A 31 19.90 12.30 9.65
CA PHE A 31 19.35 13.65 9.53
C PHE A 31 20.47 14.68 9.34
N LYS A 32 20.13 15.82 8.71
CA LYS A 32 21.05 16.96 8.55
C LYS A 32 21.73 17.37 9.86
N LYS A 33 20.99 17.35 10.99
CA LYS A 33 21.51 17.69 12.34
C LYS A 33 22.61 16.75 12.85
N GLN A 34 22.65 15.52 12.34
CA GLN A 34 23.64 14.50 12.70
C GLN A 34 24.74 14.37 11.63
N CYS A 35 24.68 15.20 10.59
CA CYS A 35 25.66 15.18 9.52
C CYS A 35 26.97 15.81 10.00
N LYS A 36 28.08 15.08 9.89
CA LYS A 36 29.42 15.55 10.23
C LYS A 36 30.11 16.32 9.10
N GLN A 37 29.49 16.40 7.92
CA GLN A 37 30.06 17.08 6.77
C GLN A 37 29.83 18.58 6.90
N ILE A 38 30.91 19.37 6.81
CA ILE A 38 30.84 20.83 6.85
C ILE A 38 30.35 21.36 5.50
N GLU A 39 30.92 20.84 4.41
CA GLU A 39 30.54 21.21 3.04
C GLU A 39 29.22 20.56 2.63
N THR A 40 28.44 21.24 1.79
CA THR A 40 27.23 20.69 1.17
C THR A 40 27.59 19.97 -0.12
N THR A 41 26.91 18.87 -0.40
CA THR A 41 27.08 18.09 -1.63
C THR A 41 25.99 18.44 -2.64
N CYS A 42 26.38 18.74 -3.87
CA CYS A 42 25.47 19.01 -4.97
C CYS A 42 24.66 17.76 -5.32
N LYS A 43 23.33 17.91 -5.37
CA LYS A 43 22.42 16.80 -5.69
C LYS A 43 22.53 16.33 -7.15
N VAL A 44 23.03 17.21 -8.02
CA VAL A 44 23.15 16.98 -9.47
C VAL A 44 24.51 16.39 -9.78
N CYS A 45 25.61 17.11 -9.54
CA CYS A 45 26.95 16.65 -9.92
C CYS A 45 27.71 15.88 -8.82
N GLY A 46 27.21 15.85 -7.58
CA GLY A 46 27.87 15.15 -6.48
C GLY A 46 29.11 15.84 -5.90
N GLU A 47 29.48 17.02 -6.40
CA GLU A 47 30.61 17.79 -5.88
C GLU A 47 30.30 18.47 -4.55
N LYS A 48 31.32 18.71 -3.74
CA LYS A 48 31.20 19.41 -2.46
C LYS A 48 31.45 20.90 -2.64
N PHE A 49 30.69 21.72 -1.93
CA PHE A 49 30.81 23.17 -1.93
C PHE A 49 30.45 23.74 -0.56
N SER A 50 31.10 24.85 -0.20
CA SER A 50 30.85 25.56 1.07
C SER A 50 29.74 26.62 0.93
N ASP A 51 29.69 27.30 -0.21
CA ASP A 51 28.64 28.27 -0.56
C ASP A 51 28.04 27.93 -1.93
N ILE A 52 26.72 27.92 -2.00
CA ILE A 52 25.99 27.63 -3.24
C ILE A 52 26.20 28.71 -4.30
N LYS A 53 26.51 29.95 -3.89
CA LYS A 53 26.79 31.05 -4.83
C LYS A 53 28.11 30.89 -5.57
N GLN A 54 29.05 30.14 -5.00
CA GLN A 54 30.37 29.87 -5.58
C GLN A 54 30.42 28.51 -6.28
N HIS A 55 29.32 27.75 -6.25
CA HIS A 55 29.28 26.43 -6.88
C HIS A 55 28.96 26.53 -8.37
N HIS A 56 29.97 26.26 -9.20
CA HIS A 56 29.79 26.05 -10.64
C HIS A 56 29.42 24.59 -10.90
N CYS A 57 28.12 24.30 -10.94
CA CYS A 57 27.62 22.96 -11.22
C CYS A 57 27.99 22.52 -12.64
N SER A 58 28.64 21.37 -12.77
CA SER A 58 28.95 20.75 -14.07
C SER A 58 27.70 20.29 -14.83
N ALA A 59 26.51 20.36 -14.23
CA ALA A 59 25.20 19.95 -14.79
C ALA A 59 25.10 18.47 -15.25
N ILE A 60 26.17 17.71 -15.10
CA ILE A 60 26.22 16.28 -15.33
C ILE A 60 25.59 15.60 -14.11
N ASN A 61 24.55 14.80 -14.32
CA ASN A 61 23.97 14.00 -13.25
C ASN A 61 24.97 12.93 -12.84
N LYS A 62 25.38 12.94 -11.57
CA LYS A 62 26.28 11.95 -11.00
C LYS A 62 25.81 11.56 -9.62
N CYS A 63 25.45 10.29 -9.47
CA CYS A 63 25.02 9.76 -8.19
C CYS A 63 26.23 9.52 -7.28
N ILE A 64 26.23 10.08 -6.07
CA ILE A 64 27.31 9.84 -5.09
C ILE A 64 27.32 8.43 -4.52
N HIS A 65 26.21 7.68 -4.69
CA HIS A 65 26.10 6.31 -4.20
C HIS A 65 26.69 5.34 -5.21
N CYS A 66 26.13 5.29 -6.42
CA CYS A 66 26.49 4.29 -7.43
C CYS A 66 27.39 4.82 -8.56
N GLY A 67 27.67 6.12 -8.61
CA GLY A 67 28.44 6.75 -9.68
C GLY A 67 27.71 6.92 -11.01
N GLY A 68 26.46 6.46 -11.13
CA GLY A 68 25.69 6.49 -12.38
C GLY A 68 25.13 7.86 -12.78
N GLU A 69 24.61 7.94 -14.01
CA GLU A 69 24.06 9.15 -14.65
C GLU A 69 22.66 9.52 -14.16
N HIS A 70 22.51 9.69 -12.86
CA HIS A 70 21.26 10.15 -12.25
C HIS A 70 21.54 10.92 -10.97
N ARG A 71 20.51 11.60 -10.44
CA ARG A 71 20.64 12.37 -9.20
C ARG A 71 20.86 11.46 -8.01
N SER A 72 21.54 11.95 -6.98
CA SER A 72 21.85 11.14 -5.78
C SER A 72 20.61 10.71 -4.99
N ASN A 73 19.51 11.44 -5.11
CA ASN A 73 18.22 11.13 -4.49
C ASN A 73 17.24 10.40 -5.43
N ASP A 74 17.69 9.92 -6.59
CA ASP A 74 16.82 9.24 -7.54
C ASP A 74 16.29 7.90 -6.94
N PRO A 75 14.97 7.67 -6.92
CA PRO A 75 14.40 6.42 -6.41
C PRO A 75 14.81 5.18 -7.22
N ARG A 76 15.34 5.34 -8.44
CA ARG A 76 15.82 4.26 -9.30
C ARG A 76 17.27 3.87 -9.03
N CYS A 77 17.99 4.59 -8.15
CA CYS A 77 19.36 4.24 -7.78
C CYS A 77 19.42 2.83 -7.19
N LYS A 78 20.26 1.96 -7.76
CA LYS A 78 20.42 0.56 -7.31
C LYS A 78 20.76 0.47 -5.81
N ILE A 79 21.69 1.30 -5.33
CA ILE A 79 22.14 1.28 -3.93
C ILE A 79 21.04 1.80 -2.99
N VAL A 80 20.30 2.84 -3.37
CA VAL A 80 19.17 3.34 -2.58
C VAL A 80 18.06 2.29 -2.52
N LYS A 81 17.82 1.56 -3.61
CA LYS A 81 16.84 0.46 -3.68
C LYS A 81 17.25 -0.73 -2.81
N GLU A 82 18.52 -1.11 -2.82
CA GLU A 82 19.06 -2.17 -1.94
C GLU A 82 18.92 -1.76 -0.48
N TYR A 83 19.36 -0.55 -0.11
CA TYR A 83 19.21 -0.03 1.25
C TYR A 83 17.74 0.02 1.69
N ARG A 84 16.83 0.43 0.82
CA ARG A 84 15.39 0.42 1.08
C ARG A 84 14.86 -0.98 1.37
N SER A 85 15.29 -1.95 0.55
CA SER A 85 14.86 -3.35 0.68
C SER A 85 15.35 -3.93 1.99
N ASP A 86 16.61 -3.68 2.36
CA ASP A 86 17.18 -4.15 3.63
C ASP A 86 16.55 -3.49 4.84
N LEU A 87 16.25 -2.18 4.75
CA LEU A 87 15.52 -1.47 5.79
C LEU A 87 14.12 -2.05 5.98
N THR A 88 13.42 -2.33 4.87
CA THR A 88 12.07 -2.92 4.91
C THR A 88 12.12 -4.33 5.49
N LYS A 89 13.08 -5.17 5.09
CA LYS A 89 13.29 -6.51 5.68
C LYS A 89 13.54 -6.45 7.18
N LYS A 90 14.39 -5.53 7.66
CA LYS A 90 14.65 -5.35 9.09
C LYS A 90 13.41 -4.92 9.87
N LEU A 91 12.62 -4.00 9.30
CA LEU A 91 11.37 -3.56 9.93
C LEU A 91 10.34 -4.70 9.99
N LEU A 92 10.25 -5.53 8.94
CA LEU A 92 9.38 -6.71 8.91
C LEU A 92 9.80 -7.78 9.93
N GLN A 93 11.11 -8.09 10.01
CA GLN A 93 11.64 -9.05 10.99
C GLN A 93 11.44 -8.60 12.45
N HIS A 94 11.47 -7.29 12.71
CA HIS A 94 11.15 -6.76 14.03
C HIS A 94 9.64 -6.73 14.30
N SER A 95 8.78 -6.60 13.29
CA SER A 95 7.32 -6.62 13.44
C SER A 95 6.81 -7.95 13.99
N GLU A 96 7.40 -9.08 13.59
CA GLU A 96 7.01 -10.42 14.08
C GLU A 96 7.30 -10.62 15.59
N ASN A 97 8.15 -9.79 16.20
CA ASN A 97 8.49 -9.84 17.63
C ASN A 97 7.76 -8.80 18.49
N VAL A 98 6.92 -7.94 17.91
CA VAL A 98 6.27 -6.82 18.60
C VAL A 98 4.79 -7.14 18.84
N HIS A 99 4.49 -8.19 19.60
CA HIS A 99 3.18 -8.30 20.24
C HIS A 99 3.09 -7.51 21.56
N ASN A 100 4.18 -6.87 22.02
CA ASN A 100 4.23 -6.08 23.25
C ASN A 100 4.82 -4.66 23.05
N GLY A 101 4.01 -3.75 22.50
CA GLY A 101 3.79 -2.41 23.07
C GLY A 101 4.91 -1.37 23.24
N ARG A 102 6.16 -1.55 22.76
CA ARG A 102 7.16 -0.47 22.74
C ARG A 102 8.06 -0.50 21.50
N PHE A 103 7.77 0.39 20.55
CA PHE A 103 8.65 0.64 19.40
C PHE A 103 9.84 1.51 19.84
N SER A 104 11.05 0.94 19.85
CA SER A 104 12.30 1.68 20.11
C SER A 104 13.36 1.22 19.12
N LEU A 105 13.62 2.04 18.10
CA LEU A 105 14.72 1.83 17.15
C LEU A 105 15.94 2.62 17.65
N SER A 106 17.01 1.92 18.00
CA SER A 106 18.29 2.55 18.34
C SER A 106 19.10 2.85 17.08
N ALA A 107 19.84 3.97 17.07
CA ALA A 107 20.64 4.40 15.93
C ALA A 107 21.75 3.40 15.51
N SER A 108 22.02 2.38 16.31
CA SER A 108 22.99 1.31 16.03
C SER A 108 22.44 0.16 15.18
N GLN A 109 21.13 0.11 14.89
CA GLN A 109 20.50 -0.98 14.12
C GLN A 109 20.45 -0.74 12.60
N PHE A 110 20.86 0.45 12.15
CA PHE A 110 20.96 0.77 10.73
C PHE A 110 22.10 0.00 10.06
N PRO A 111 21.93 -0.49 8.81
CA PRO A 111 23.04 -1.09 8.06
C PRO A 111 24.20 -0.10 7.96
N SER A 112 25.37 -0.49 8.49
CA SER A 112 26.59 0.30 8.34
C SER A 112 27.06 0.18 6.89
N LEU A 113 26.92 1.26 6.12
CA LEU A 113 27.62 1.37 4.85
C LEU A 113 29.07 1.66 5.16
N GLY A 114 29.97 0.76 4.72
CA GLY A 114 31.41 0.91 4.86
C GLY A 114 31.86 2.31 4.46
N ALA A 115 32.79 2.86 5.24
CA ALA A 115 33.29 4.22 5.05
C ALA A 115 33.73 4.43 3.59
N ALA A 116 33.15 5.44 2.93
CA ALA A 116 33.66 5.91 1.65
C ALA A 116 35.15 6.26 1.82
N GLN A 117 36.00 5.62 1.03
CA GLN A 117 37.44 5.83 1.02
C GLN A 117 37.74 7.32 0.79
N ARG A 118 38.36 7.97 1.79
CA ARG A 118 38.95 9.29 1.65
C ARG A 118 40.34 9.14 1.02
N PRO A 119 40.75 9.99 0.07
CA PRO A 119 42.15 10.30 -0.13
C PRO A 119 42.62 11.20 1.02
N VAL A 120 43.77 10.86 1.62
CA VAL A 120 44.44 11.64 2.67
C VAL A 120 45.31 12.70 1.98
N VAL A 121 45.16 13.97 2.37
CA VAL A 121 46.16 15.03 2.11
C VAL A 121 46.39 15.79 3.43
N PRO A 122 47.64 16.03 3.87
CA PRO A 122 47.95 16.67 5.15
C PRO A 122 48.28 18.16 4.99
N CYS A 123 47.67 19.01 5.80
CA CYS A 123 48.13 20.35 6.18
C CYS A 123 47.45 20.67 7.52
N GLY A 124 48.07 21.13 8.59
CA GLY A 124 49.32 21.86 8.76
C GLY A 124 49.01 22.91 9.85
N ASP A 125 49.64 22.76 11.02
CA ASP A 125 49.50 23.66 12.17
C ASP A 125 49.80 25.12 11.80
N SER A 126 49.02 26.06 12.35
CA SER A 126 49.53 27.34 12.86
C SER A 126 48.49 28.07 13.70
N SER A 127 49.03 28.84 14.63
CA SER A 127 48.46 29.30 15.89
C SER A 127 48.24 30.82 15.92
N LYS A 128 47.51 31.27 16.97
CA LYS A 128 47.53 32.59 17.66
C LYS A 128 46.46 33.65 17.35
N GLY A 129 45.84 34.09 18.47
CA GLY A 129 45.46 35.48 18.81
C GLY A 129 44.25 36.05 18.07
N TYR A 130 43.36 36.88 18.63
CA TYR A 130 43.40 37.79 19.76
C TYR A 130 41.96 38.06 20.22
N GLY A 131 41.76 38.38 21.50
CA GLY A 131 40.46 38.80 22.03
C GLY A 131 40.13 40.25 21.69
N MET A 132 38.86 40.51 21.35
CA MET A 132 38.20 41.79 21.57
C MET A 132 36.78 41.53 22.11
N MET A 133 36.47 42.17 23.23
CA MET A 133 35.11 42.23 23.75
C MET A 133 34.23 43.01 22.78
N SER A 134 33.07 42.46 22.42
CA SER A 134 32.00 43.19 21.76
C SER A 134 30.73 43.07 22.58
N LYS A 135 30.22 44.22 23.03
CA LYS A 135 28.84 44.39 23.50
C LYS A 135 27.90 44.15 22.31
N THR A 136 27.58 42.89 22.02
CA THR A 136 26.63 42.50 20.95
C THR A 136 25.66 41.41 21.38
N THR A 137 25.76 40.92 22.62
CA THR A 137 25.06 39.72 23.10
C THR A 137 23.53 39.82 23.04
N ASP A 138 22.94 41.00 23.15
CA ASP A 138 21.47 41.16 23.14
C ASP A 138 20.85 41.24 21.74
N ASN A 139 21.53 41.83 20.74
CA ASN A 139 21.03 41.84 19.36
C ASN A 139 21.13 40.45 18.71
N THR A 140 22.23 39.73 18.91
CA THR A 140 22.36 38.33 18.45
C THR A 140 21.33 37.39 19.07
N ARG A 141 20.81 37.70 20.28
CA ARG A 141 19.79 36.90 20.96
C ARG A 141 18.38 37.14 20.42
N MET A 142 18.11 38.34 19.90
CA MET A 142 16.85 38.66 19.22
C MET A 142 16.83 38.08 17.80
N ASP A 143 17.94 38.19 17.06
CA ASP A 143 18.07 37.63 15.72
C ASP A 143 17.95 36.10 15.72
N THR A 144 18.58 35.42 16.68
CA THR A 144 18.45 33.96 16.84
C THR A 144 17.03 33.51 17.19
N LYS A 145 16.28 34.28 17.98
CA LYS A 145 14.87 34.00 18.26
C LYS A 145 13.98 34.22 17.03
N LEU A 146 14.29 35.25 16.23
CA LEU A 146 13.54 35.53 15.00
C LEU A 146 13.76 34.45 13.94
N ASP A 147 14.99 33.96 13.82
CA ASP A 147 15.34 32.82 12.97
C ASP A 147 14.65 31.53 13.44
N GLU A 148 14.57 31.31 14.76
CA GLU A 148 13.85 30.15 15.30
C GLU A 148 12.36 30.21 14.99
N ILE A 149 11.73 31.39 15.12
CA ILE A 149 10.33 31.62 14.76
C ILE A 149 10.11 31.40 13.27
N ASN A 150 10.96 31.96 12.40
CA ASN A 150 10.87 31.76 10.95
C ASN A 150 11.01 30.29 10.56
N ASN A 151 11.96 29.57 11.15
CA ASN A 151 12.12 28.14 10.91
C ASN A 151 10.89 27.33 11.35
N ARG A 152 10.27 27.69 12.48
CA ARG A 152 9.03 27.05 12.94
C ARG A 152 7.86 27.36 12.01
N LEU A 153 7.74 28.59 11.50
CA LEU A 153 6.73 28.96 10.53
C LEU A 153 6.89 28.18 9.22
N VAL A 154 8.12 28.05 8.70
CA VAL A 154 8.40 27.26 7.50
C VAL A 154 8.06 25.78 7.69
N MET A 155 8.37 25.22 8.87
CA MET A 155 8.00 23.84 9.21
C MET A 155 6.47 23.64 9.26
N ILE A 156 5.75 24.59 9.89
CA ILE A 156 4.29 24.55 9.95
C ILE A 156 3.72 24.64 8.53
N MET A 157 4.18 25.58 7.71
CA MET A 157 3.74 25.71 6.32
C MET A 157 3.99 24.44 5.51
N SER A 158 5.19 23.85 5.63
CA SER A 158 5.51 22.59 4.94
C SER A 158 4.60 21.44 5.38
N THR A 159 4.26 21.39 6.67
CA THR A 159 3.38 20.36 7.23
C THR A 159 1.95 20.55 6.75
N CYS A 160 1.43 21.79 6.82
CA CYS A 160 0.10 22.15 6.32
C CYS A 160 -0.02 21.85 4.83
N PHE A 161 1.00 22.18 4.02
CA PHE A 161 1.01 21.86 2.59
C PHE A 161 0.98 20.35 2.35
N THR A 162 1.77 19.57 3.09
CA THR A 162 1.76 18.10 2.99
C THR A 162 0.40 17.51 3.37
N MET A 163 -0.24 18.03 4.42
CA MET A 163 -1.59 17.62 4.82
C MET A 163 -2.62 17.96 3.75
N MET A 164 -2.53 19.16 3.17
CA MET A 164 -3.43 19.59 2.09
C MET A 164 -3.31 18.69 0.86
N MET A 165 -2.09 18.35 0.44
CA MET A 165 -1.87 17.43 -0.68
C MET A 165 -2.43 16.03 -0.39
N ARG A 166 -2.23 15.51 0.83
CA ARG A 166 -2.83 14.22 1.24
C ARG A 166 -4.35 14.26 1.25
N ASN A 167 -4.97 15.36 1.68
CA ASN A 167 -6.42 15.51 1.64
C ASN A 167 -6.94 15.48 0.20
N VAL A 168 -6.27 16.14 -0.75
CA VAL A 168 -6.63 16.09 -2.17
C VAL A 168 -6.52 14.67 -2.73
N GLU A 169 -5.47 13.94 -2.39
CA GLU A 169 -5.31 12.53 -2.79
C GLU A 169 -6.40 11.64 -2.19
N LEU A 170 -6.76 11.86 -0.91
CA LEU A 170 -7.81 11.13 -0.23
C LEU A 170 -9.19 11.40 -0.84
N GLU A 171 -9.52 12.65 -1.15
CA GLU A 171 -10.76 13.02 -1.83
C GLU A 171 -10.88 12.35 -3.20
N LYS A 172 -9.78 12.30 -3.96
CA LYS A 172 -9.75 11.59 -5.24
C LYS A 172 -10.01 10.09 -5.05
N TYR A 173 -9.36 9.48 -4.08
CA TYR A 173 -9.56 8.06 -3.75
C TYR A 173 -10.99 7.75 -3.31
N MET A 174 -11.61 8.61 -2.50
CA MET A 174 -12.99 8.47 -2.06
C MET A 174 -13.97 8.54 -3.25
N LYS A 175 -13.81 9.52 -4.15
CA LYS A 175 -14.62 9.61 -5.38
C LYS A 175 -14.49 8.39 -6.28
N GLU A 176 -13.26 7.88 -6.45
CA GLU A 176 -13.04 6.64 -7.23
C GLU A 176 -13.75 5.43 -6.61
N LYS A 177 -13.79 5.35 -5.27
CA LYS A 177 -14.53 4.30 -4.55
C LYS A 177 -16.04 4.43 -4.71
N GLU A 178 -16.60 5.62 -4.62
CA GLU A 178 -18.04 5.88 -4.82
C GLU A 178 -18.49 5.43 -6.21
N VAL A 179 -17.76 5.81 -7.26
CA VAL A 179 -18.07 5.40 -8.64
C VAL A 179 -18.04 3.87 -8.80
N LYS A 180 -17.05 3.20 -8.20
CA LYS A 180 -16.96 1.72 -8.23
C LYS A 180 -18.12 1.07 -7.48
N GLN A 181 -18.54 1.63 -6.35
CA GLN A 181 -19.67 1.12 -5.59
C GLN A 181 -20.98 1.27 -6.36
N GLU A 182 -21.22 2.40 -7.00
CA GLU A 182 -22.39 2.59 -7.86
C GLU A 182 -22.41 1.61 -9.04
N GLN A 183 -21.25 1.36 -9.64
CA GLN A 183 -21.15 0.37 -10.71
C GLN A 183 -21.50 -1.03 -10.22
N LEU A 184 -20.97 -1.44 -9.06
CA LEU A 184 -21.26 -2.74 -8.47
C LEU A 184 -22.76 -2.90 -8.16
N ILE A 185 -23.42 -1.85 -7.67
CA ILE A 185 -24.87 -1.85 -7.42
C ILE A 185 -25.65 -2.08 -8.72
N ARG A 186 -25.25 -1.43 -9.83
CA ARG A 186 -25.87 -1.63 -11.14
C ARG A 186 -25.66 -3.06 -11.65
N ASP A 187 -24.45 -3.58 -11.54
CA ASP A 187 -24.11 -4.93 -12.00
C ASP A 187 -24.91 -6.00 -11.23
N VAL A 188 -25.03 -5.85 -9.90
CA VAL A 188 -25.84 -6.74 -9.06
C VAL A 188 -27.32 -6.69 -9.47
N ALA A 189 -27.87 -5.49 -9.71
CA ALA A 189 -29.26 -5.35 -10.17
C ALA A 189 -29.49 -6.03 -11.53
N SER A 190 -28.54 -5.92 -12.45
CA SER A 190 -28.59 -6.60 -13.76
C SER A 190 -28.62 -8.13 -13.58
N VAL A 191 -27.68 -8.68 -12.81
CA VAL A 191 -27.61 -10.13 -12.58
C VAL A 191 -28.87 -10.64 -11.87
N GLN A 192 -29.43 -9.88 -10.92
CA GLN A 192 -30.70 -10.23 -10.28
C GLN A 192 -31.87 -10.28 -11.28
N MET A 193 -31.89 -9.36 -12.25
CA MET A 193 -32.89 -9.36 -13.31
C MET A 193 -32.73 -10.59 -14.21
N ASP A 194 -31.51 -10.93 -14.62
CA ASP A 194 -31.23 -12.11 -15.45
C ASP A 194 -31.61 -13.42 -14.74
N VAL A 195 -31.26 -13.55 -13.45
CA VAL A 195 -31.65 -14.69 -12.61
C VAL A 195 -33.18 -14.80 -12.52
N LYS A 196 -33.88 -13.67 -12.39
CA LYS A 196 -35.35 -13.65 -12.36
C LYS A 196 -35.96 -14.09 -13.69
N VAL A 197 -35.41 -13.62 -14.82
CA VAL A 197 -35.85 -14.02 -16.16
C VAL A 197 -35.63 -15.52 -16.37
N HIS A 198 -34.43 -16.04 -16.10
CA HIS A 198 -34.15 -17.47 -16.25
C HIS A 198 -34.99 -18.34 -15.31
N SER A 199 -35.22 -17.88 -14.07
CA SER A 199 -36.13 -18.57 -13.14
C SER A 199 -37.56 -18.66 -13.71
N MET A 200 -38.06 -17.58 -14.32
CA MET A 200 -39.35 -17.59 -15.00
C MET A 200 -39.36 -18.53 -16.22
N GLU A 201 -38.32 -18.51 -17.05
CA GLU A 201 -38.22 -19.41 -18.20
C GLU A 201 -38.19 -20.88 -17.79
N LEU A 202 -37.39 -21.22 -16.78
CA LEU A 202 -37.31 -22.58 -16.25
C LEU A 202 -38.70 -23.01 -15.74
N LYS A 203 -39.36 -22.16 -14.96
CA LYS A 203 -40.66 -22.43 -14.36
C LYS A 203 -41.78 -22.57 -15.39
N HIS A 204 -41.81 -21.71 -16.41
CA HIS A 204 -42.93 -21.64 -17.35
C HIS A 204 -42.73 -22.46 -18.63
N ARG A 205 -41.50 -22.82 -18.99
CA ARG A 205 -41.21 -23.56 -20.22
C ARG A 205 -40.63 -24.94 -19.95
N VAL A 206 -39.55 -25.01 -19.16
CA VAL A 206 -38.80 -26.25 -18.97
C VAL A 206 -39.55 -27.22 -18.06
N VAL A 207 -40.03 -26.76 -16.91
CA VAL A 207 -40.67 -27.61 -15.90
C VAL A 207 -41.98 -28.24 -16.41
N PRO A 208 -42.88 -27.52 -17.12
CA PRO A 208 -44.07 -28.15 -17.71
C PRO A 208 -43.72 -29.26 -18.71
N VAL A 209 -42.72 -29.05 -19.57
CA VAL A 209 -42.27 -30.07 -20.53
C VAL A 209 -41.74 -31.30 -19.81
N LEU A 210 -40.93 -31.13 -18.76
CA LEU A 210 -40.45 -32.25 -17.95
C LEU A 210 -41.59 -32.99 -17.24
N LEU A 211 -42.57 -32.26 -16.71
CA LEU A 211 -43.78 -32.86 -16.11
C LEU A 211 -44.57 -33.69 -17.11
N ASP A 212 -44.74 -33.19 -18.33
CA ASP A 212 -45.47 -33.89 -19.38
C ASP A 212 -44.73 -35.13 -19.85
N ILE A 213 -43.40 -35.08 -19.96
CA ILE A 213 -42.56 -36.26 -20.23
C ILE A 213 -42.73 -37.31 -19.12
N CYS A 214 -42.66 -36.92 -17.84
CA CYS A 214 -42.84 -37.86 -16.74
C CYS A 214 -44.24 -38.50 -16.72
N LYS A 215 -45.29 -37.72 -17.00
CA LYS A 215 -46.65 -38.25 -17.14
C LYS A 215 -46.78 -39.19 -18.34
N PHE A 216 -46.14 -38.85 -19.45
CA PHE A 216 -46.14 -39.68 -20.66
C PHE A 216 -45.46 -41.04 -20.41
N ILE A 217 -44.30 -41.06 -19.74
CA ILE A 217 -43.61 -42.29 -19.32
C ILE A 217 -44.51 -43.15 -18.43
N LYS A 218 -45.24 -42.53 -17.50
CA LYS A 218 -46.23 -43.24 -16.67
C LYS A 218 -47.33 -43.90 -17.49
N THR A 219 -47.88 -43.20 -18.48
CA THR A 219 -48.91 -43.78 -19.36
C THR A 219 -48.36 -44.91 -20.22
N LEU A 220 -47.10 -44.85 -20.65
CA LEU A 220 -46.46 -45.93 -21.41
C LEU A 220 -46.19 -47.19 -20.56
N ASN A 221 -46.05 -47.06 -19.25
CA ASN A 221 -45.82 -48.20 -18.36
C ASN A 221 -47.11 -48.92 -17.91
N SER A 222 -48.21 -48.80 -18.68
CA SER A 222 -49.44 -49.55 -18.42
C SER A 222 -49.21 -51.06 -18.37
N ASP A 223 -48.23 -51.54 -19.14
CA ASP A 223 -47.93 -52.96 -19.35
C ASP A 223 -46.85 -53.48 -18.38
N ARG A 224 -46.42 -52.65 -17.41
CA ARG A 224 -45.39 -52.96 -16.39
C ARG A 224 -44.05 -53.44 -16.97
N THR A 225 -43.69 -52.97 -18.15
CA THR A 225 -42.44 -53.34 -18.82
C THR A 225 -41.22 -52.61 -18.26
N LEU A 226 -41.42 -51.49 -17.55
CA LEU A 226 -40.35 -50.70 -16.95
C LEU A 226 -40.11 -51.10 -15.49
N ASP A 227 -38.84 -51.03 -15.11
CA ASP A 227 -38.35 -51.35 -13.77
C ASP A 227 -39.00 -50.49 -12.65
N ALA A 228 -39.22 -51.10 -11.50
CA ALA A 228 -39.92 -50.49 -10.36
C ALA A 228 -39.10 -49.36 -9.70
N GLU A 229 -37.77 -49.47 -9.66
CA GLU A 229 -36.91 -48.42 -9.12
C GLU A 229 -36.90 -47.19 -10.03
N PHE A 230 -36.90 -47.42 -11.35
CA PHE A 230 -37.05 -46.36 -12.33
C PHE A 230 -38.39 -45.62 -12.16
N MET A 231 -39.50 -46.34 -12.04
CA MET A 231 -40.83 -45.73 -11.84
C MET A 231 -40.92 -44.94 -10.53
N THR A 232 -40.31 -45.44 -9.47
CA THR A 232 -40.20 -44.71 -8.20
C THR A 232 -39.44 -43.39 -8.37
N SER A 233 -38.42 -43.36 -9.23
CA SER A 233 -37.67 -42.14 -9.55
C SER A 233 -38.48 -41.15 -10.38
N VAL A 234 -39.28 -41.63 -11.33
CA VAL A 234 -40.22 -40.81 -12.11
C VAL A 234 -41.28 -40.18 -11.19
N ASP A 235 -41.82 -40.95 -10.25
CA ASP A 235 -42.77 -40.47 -9.24
C ASP A 235 -42.20 -39.34 -8.38
N LYS A 236 -40.98 -39.54 -7.87
CA LYS A 236 -40.24 -38.50 -7.12
C LYS A 236 -40.03 -37.25 -7.97
N GLY A 237 -39.65 -37.42 -9.23
CA GLY A 237 -39.48 -36.32 -10.20
C GLY A 237 -40.76 -35.49 -10.37
N ILE A 238 -41.92 -36.14 -10.54
CA ILE A 238 -43.21 -35.45 -10.66
C ILE A 238 -43.52 -34.62 -9.42
N VAL A 239 -43.30 -35.17 -8.21
CA VAL A 239 -43.54 -34.45 -6.95
C VAL A 239 -42.64 -33.22 -6.85
N ILE A 240 -41.35 -33.37 -7.14
CA ILE A 240 -40.37 -32.27 -7.08
C ILE A 240 -40.72 -31.16 -8.07
N LEU A 241 -40.99 -31.52 -9.34
CA LEU A 241 -41.33 -30.55 -10.38
C LEU A 241 -42.67 -29.85 -10.08
N SER A 242 -43.65 -30.57 -9.52
CA SER A 242 -44.93 -30.00 -9.12
C SER A 242 -44.79 -29.00 -7.96
N LYS A 243 -43.95 -29.31 -6.96
CA LYS A 243 -43.64 -28.38 -5.86
C LYS A 243 -42.94 -27.11 -6.37
N TYR A 244 -41.98 -27.28 -7.28
CA TYR A 244 -41.28 -26.15 -7.90
C TYR A 244 -42.23 -25.21 -8.66
N CYS A 245 -43.22 -25.76 -9.40
CA CYS A 245 -44.26 -24.95 -10.05
C CYS A 245 -45.12 -24.15 -9.06
N LYS A 246 -45.41 -24.71 -7.88
CA LYS A 246 -46.27 -24.10 -6.86
C LYS A 246 -45.58 -23.08 -5.96
N ASN A 247 -44.28 -22.84 -6.13
CA ASN A 247 -43.45 -22.06 -5.18
C ASN A 247 -43.50 -22.59 -3.74
N GLU A 248 -43.84 -23.87 -3.54
CA GLU A 248 -43.71 -24.50 -2.24
C GLU A 248 -42.22 -24.76 -1.99
N SER A 249 -41.71 -24.38 -0.82
CA SER A 249 -40.28 -24.55 -0.49
C SER A 249 -39.87 -25.99 -0.74
N LEU A 250 -38.95 -26.19 -1.69
CA LEU A 250 -38.43 -27.53 -2.06
C LEU A 250 -37.72 -28.26 -0.92
N PHE A 251 -37.41 -27.55 0.17
CA PHE A 251 -36.81 -28.08 1.39
C PHE A 251 -37.79 -27.95 2.56
N SER A 252 -38.59 -28.99 2.81
CA SER A 252 -39.13 -29.24 4.15
C SER A 252 -38.12 -30.14 4.86
N PRO A 253 -37.57 -29.77 6.03
CA PRO A 253 -36.52 -30.55 6.71
C PRO A 253 -36.93 -31.93 7.23
N ASP A 254 -38.22 -32.29 7.17
CA ASP A 254 -38.77 -33.41 7.95
C ASP A 254 -38.98 -34.70 7.15
N SER A 255 -38.03 -35.09 6.29
CA SER A 255 -38.03 -36.45 5.71
C SER A 255 -36.62 -36.97 5.45
N VAL A 256 -35.95 -37.28 6.57
CA VAL A 256 -34.93 -38.35 6.66
C VAL A 256 -35.51 -39.42 7.55
#